data_AF-A0A6C0CNF9-F1
#
_entry.id   AF-A0A6C0CNF9-F1
#
_cell.length_a   1.000
_cell.length_b   1.000
_cell.length_c   1.000
_cell.angle_alpha   90.00
_cell.angle_beta   90.00
_cell.angle_gamma   90.00
#
_symmetry.space_group_name_H-M   'P 1'
#
loop_
_entity.id
_entity.type
_entity.pdbx_description
1 polymer ?
#
loop_
_entity_poly.entity_id
_entity_poly.type
_entity_poly.pdbx_seq_one_letter_code
_entity_poly.pdbx_strand_id
1 'polypeptide(L)'
;MHIFGISDIHLEFRPEDNDFSFTSKWPAADVLVLAGDIGSPIQRYQQYKRFLEHVKRTYQTVVFISGNHEYYGCNYDRDNVIRLLQTLADSTGCHFLHRDSIVVNSVRFIGATLWSIIRSHESINDFSQGVFIEQLDYVQEFGRDSEFIQHCLKDTDIPTVVITHHLPSRRLIHDRFRHFDNSSCRVAKYEALDIWVYTRIRRHYLR
;
A
#
# COMPACT_ATOMS: atom_id res chain seq x y z
N MET A 1 -4.48 14.04 15.35
CA MET A 1 -4.92 12.85 14.60
C MET A 1 -3.85 11.78 14.73
N HIS A 2 -4.21 10.61 15.25
CA HIS A 2 -3.36 9.44 15.35
C HIS A 2 -3.59 8.52 14.15
N ILE A 3 -2.52 8.16 13.45
CA ILE A 3 -2.55 7.25 12.30
C ILE A 3 -1.80 5.98 12.68
N PHE A 4 -2.40 4.82 12.44
CA PHE A 4 -1.74 3.54 12.55
C PHE A 4 -1.62 2.90 11.16
N GLY A 5 -0.40 2.54 10.75
CA GLY A 5 -0.13 1.97 9.43
C GLY A 5 0.35 0.53 9.49
N ILE A 6 -0.07 -0.32 8.56
CA ILE A 6 0.44 -1.68 8.47
C ILE A 6 0.36 -2.18 7.02
N SER A 7 1.28 -3.06 6.63
CA SER A 7 1.34 -3.73 5.34
C SER A 7 1.70 -5.21 5.54
N ASP A 8 1.78 -5.98 4.45
CA ASP A 8 2.35 -7.35 4.46
C ASP A 8 1.61 -8.30 5.43
N ILE A 9 0.28 -8.19 5.48
CA ILE A 9 -0.55 -9.07 6.30
C ILE A 9 -0.70 -10.45 5.66
N HIS A 10 -0.72 -10.48 4.32
CA HIS A 10 -0.87 -11.64 3.46
C HIS A 10 -1.94 -12.62 3.91
N LEU A 11 -3.21 -12.18 3.88
CA LEU A 11 -4.37 -13.00 4.21
C LEU A 11 -4.42 -14.30 3.38
N GLU A 12 -3.91 -14.30 2.15
CA GLU A 12 -3.85 -15.46 1.26
C GLU A 12 -3.04 -16.65 1.80
N PHE A 13 -2.10 -16.38 2.71
CA PHE A 13 -1.32 -17.42 3.37
C PHE A 13 -1.87 -17.81 4.75
N ARG A 14 -3.00 -17.21 5.16
CA ARG A 14 -3.66 -17.53 6.44
C ARG A 14 -4.77 -18.56 6.23
N PRO A 15 -5.02 -19.42 7.24
CA PRO A 15 -6.15 -20.34 7.21
C PRO A 15 -7.49 -19.63 6.97
N GLU A 16 -8.43 -20.28 6.27
CA GLU A 16 -9.74 -19.69 5.96
C GLU A 16 -10.59 -19.38 7.22
N ASP A 17 -10.37 -20.14 8.29
CA ASP A 17 -11.00 -19.98 9.60
C ASP A 17 -10.26 -18.99 10.52
N ASN A 18 -9.29 -18.22 10.00
CA ASN A 18 -8.60 -17.19 10.77
C ASN A 18 -9.58 -16.19 11.41
N ASP A 19 -9.39 -15.93 12.70
CA ASP A 19 -10.23 -15.07 13.53
C ASP A 19 -9.72 -13.62 13.63
N PHE A 20 -8.62 -13.31 12.93
CA PHE A 20 -7.92 -12.03 12.96
C PHE A 20 -7.47 -11.59 14.38
N SER A 21 -7.29 -12.53 15.32
CA SER A 21 -6.86 -12.24 16.69
C SER A 21 -5.54 -11.49 16.79
N PHE A 22 -4.69 -11.54 15.76
CA PHE A 22 -3.46 -10.75 15.68
C PHE A 22 -3.71 -9.24 15.70
N THR A 23 -4.90 -8.75 15.31
CA THR A 23 -5.24 -7.33 15.36
C THR A 23 -5.49 -6.82 16.78
N SER A 24 -5.69 -7.71 17.77
CA SER A 24 -5.93 -7.33 19.17
C SER A 24 -4.80 -6.52 19.81
N LYS A 25 -3.59 -6.62 19.26
CA LYS A 25 -2.40 -5.89 19.73
C LYS A 25 -2.21 -4.54 19.04
N TRP A 26 -3.06 -4.20 18.07
CA TRP A 26 -2.92 -2.96 17.33
C TRP A 26 -3.37 -1.77 18.19
N PRO A 27 -2.69 -0.61 18.09
CA PRO A 27 -3.04 0.55 18.88
C PRO A 27 -4.37 1.15 18.41
N ALA A 28 -5.05 1.85 19.32
CA ALA A 28 -6.13 2.75 18.92
C ALA A 28 -5.59 3.87 18.02
N ALA A 29 -6.34 4.24 16.99
CA ALA A 29 -6.00 5.31 16.06
C ALA A 29 -7.27 5.89 15.43
N ASP A 30 -7.20 7.12 14.96
CA ASP A 30 -8.29 7.76 14.22
C ASP A 30 -8.41 7.17 12.81
N VAL A 31 -7.25 6.85 12.20
CA VAL A 31 -7.16 6.28 10.85
C VAL A 31 -6.25 5.05 10.87
N LEU A 32 -6.78 3.92 10.37
CA LEU A 32 -5.98 2.75 9.99
C LEU A 32 -5.58 2.86 8.53
N VAL A 33 -4.29 2.77 8.25
CA VAL A 33 -3.74 2.70 6.89
C VAL A 33 -3.24 1.28 6.63
N LEU A 34 -3.79 0.63 5.60
CA LEU A 34 -3.37 -0.66 5.10
C LEU A 34 -2.55 -0.47 3.82
N ALA A 35 -1.22 -0.49 3.93
CA ALA A 35 -0.27 -0.04 2.90
C ALA A 35 0.14 -1.14 1.91
N GLY A 36 -0.82 -1.92 1.44
CA GLY A 36 -0.60 -2.98 0.45
C GLY A 36 -0.13 -4.31 1.03
N ASP A 37 -0.21 -5.35 0.19
CA ASP A 37 0.07 -6.75 0.54
C ASP A 37 -0.75 -7.22 1.75
N ILE A 38 -2.03 -6.83 1.74
CA ILE A 38 -2.99 -7.21 2.77
C ILE A 38 -3.56 -8.58 2.43
N GLY A 39 -3.93 -8.80 1.18
CA GLY A 39 -4.56 -10.03 0.74
C GLY A 39 -4.70 -10.13 -0.78
N SER A 40 -4.90 -11.35 -1.30
CA SER A 40 -5.33 -11.51 -2.69
C SER A 40 -6.86 -11.48 -2.82
N PRO A 41 -7.47 -10.45 -3.47
CA PRO A 41 -8.91 -10.42 -3.74
C PRO A 41 -9.32 -11.47 -4.78
N ILE A 42 -8.40 -11.94 -5.63
CA ILE A 42 -8.67 -12.99 -6.61
C ILE A 42 -8.80 -14.35 -5.92
N GLN A 43 -7.85 -14.66 -5.03
CA GLN A 43 -7.78 -15.99 -4.41
C GLN A 43 -8.68 -16.09 -3.17
N ARG A 44 -8.85 -14.98 -2.42
CA ARG A 44 -9.46 -14.96 -1.09
C ARG A 44 -10.42 -13.79 -0.86
N TYR A 45 -11.25 -13.45 -1.85
CA TYR A 45 -12.19 -12.32 -1.79
C TYR A 45 -12.98 -12.24 -0.47
N GLN A 46 -13.59 -13.36 -0.04
CA GLN A 46 -14.43 -13.37 1.17
C GLN A 46 -13.62 -13.18 2.46
N GLN A 47 -12.40 -13.69 2.52
CA GLN A 47 -11.52 -13.50 3.67
C GLN A 47 -11.03 -12.05 3.74
N TYR A 48 -10.69 -11.45 2.59
CA TYR A 48 -10.36 -10.04 2.50
C TYR A 48 -11.52 -9.18 2.98
N LYS A 49 -12.74 -9.43 2.49
CA LYS A 49 -13.95 -8.72 2.93
C LYS A 49 -14.16 -8.82 4.43
N ARG A 50 -14.14 -10.04 4.99
CA ARG A 50 -14.30 -10.27 6.44
C ARG A 50 -13.23 -9.53 7.26
N PHE A 51 -12.00 -9.47 6.76
CA PHE A 51 -10.93 -8.74 7.41
C PHE A 51 -11.19 -7.23 7.40
N LEU A 52 -11.59 -6.65 6.28
CA LEU A 52 -11.94 -5.23 6.19
C LEU A 52 -13.11 -4.88 7.11
N GLU A 53 -14.16 -5.69 7.14
CA GLU A 53 -15.28 -5.54 8.07
C GLU A 53 -14.82 -5.63 9.53
N HIS A 54 -13.90 -6.55 9.84
CA HIS A 54 -13.33 -6.73 11.17
C HIS A 54 -12.60 -5.49 11.65
N VAL A 55 -11.66 -4.96 10.86
CA VAL A 55 -10.90 -3.77 11.24
C VAL A 55 -11.77 -2.51 11.25
N LYS A 56 -12.78 -2.42 10.37
CA LYS A 56 -13.72 -1.29 10.32
C LYS A 56 -14.59 -1.18 11.58
N ARG A 57 -14.82 -2.28 12.31
CA ARG A 57 -15.49 -2.25 13.62
C ARG A 57 -14.63 -1.57 14.71
N THR A 58 -13.32 -1.55 14.54
CA THR A 58 -12.37 -0.96 15.49
C THR A 58 -11.94 0.45 15.08
N TYR A 59 -11.73 0.68 13.79
CA TYR A 59 -11.23 1.95 13.26
C TYR A 59 -12.30 2.66 12.44
N GLN A 60 -12.64 3.89 12.85
CA GLN A 60 -13.67 4.68 12.18
C GLN A 60 -13.32 4.95 10.72
N THR A 61 -12.06 5.21 10.41
CA THR A 61 -11.57 5.38 9.04
C THR A 61 -10.50 4.33 8.75
N VAL A 62 -10.71 3.58 7.67
CA VAL A 62 -9.76 2.61 7.13
C VAL A 62 -9.45 3.01 5.70
N VAL A 63 -8.19 3.29 5.42
CA VAL A 63 -7.67 3.62 4.09
C VAL A 63 -6.75 2.49 3.66
N PHE A 64 -6.87 2.01 2.44
CA PHE A 64 -6.01 0.95 1.93
C PHE A 64 -5.59 1.18 0.48
N ILE A 65 -4.41 0.69 0.15
CA ILE A 65 -3.88 0.65 -1.22
C ILE A 65 -3.56 -0.82 -1.56
N SER A 66 -3.33 -1.10 -2.84
CA SER A 66 -2.80 -2.38 -3.28
C SER A 66 -1.27 -2.40 -3.22
N GLY A 67 -0.71 -3.52 -2.77
CA GLY A 67 0.65 -3.94 -3.08
C GLY A 67 0.65 -4.87 -4.29
N ASN A 68 1.72 -5.63 -4.50
CA ASN A 68 1.82 -6.55 -5.62
C ASN A 68 1.01 -7.84 -5.40
N HIS A 69 0.87 -8.31 -4.16
CA HIS A 69 0.14 -9.54 -3.84
C HIS A 69 -1.36 -9.45 -4.12
N GLU A 70 -1.96 -8.25 -4.06
CA GLU A 70 -3.33 -8.04 -4.52
C GLU A 70 -3.52 -8.45 -5.99
N TYR A 71 -2.48 -8.33 -6.82
CA TYR A 71 -2.55 -8.64 -8.25
C TYR A 71 -2.13 -10.07 -8.62
N TYR A 72 -1.60 -10.86 -7.68
CA TYR A 72 -1.08 -12.19 -8.01
C TYR A 72 -2.17 -13.15 -8.49
N GLY A 73 -1.93 -13.76 -9.66
CA GLY A 73 -2.89 -14.63 -10.33
C GLY A 73 -3.97 -13.90 -11.13
N CYS A 74 -3.81 -12.60 -11.41
CA CYS A 74 -4.80 -11.83 -12.19
C CYS A 74 -4.83 -12.19 -13.68
N ASN A 75 -3.90 -13.02 -14.16
CA ASN A 75 -3.76 -13.38 -15.57
C ASN A 75 -3.73 -12.13 -16.47
N TYR A 76 -2.94 -11.13 -16.06
CA TYR A 76 -2.73 -9.85 -16.72
C TYR A 76 -3.94 -8.89 -16.69
N ASP A 77 -5.06 -9.26 -16.06
CA ASP A 77 -6.23 -8.38 -15.88
C ASP A 77 -6.15 -7.59 -14.56
N ARG A 78 -5.24 -6.60 -14.52
CA ARG A 78 -5.07 -5.72 -13.35
C ARG A 78 -6.30 -4.85 -13.10
N ASP A 79 -7.04 -4.48 -14.14
CA ASP A 79 -8.25 -3.66 -14.02
C ASP A 79 -9.37 -4.42 -13.28
N ASN A 80 -9.46 -5.74 -13.46
CA ASN A 80 -10.37 -6.55 -12.67
C ASN A 80 -10.02 -6.55 -11.18
N VAL A 81 -8.74 -6.61 -10.85
CA VAL A 81 -8.29 -6.52 -9.45
C VAL A 81 -8.70 -5.18 -8.86
N ILE A 82 -8.49 -4.08 -9.58
CA ILE A 82 -8.90 -2.73 -9.14
C ILE A 82 -10.43 -2.68 -8.91
N ARG A 83 -11.24 -3.24 -9.83
CA ARG A 83 -12.70 -3.31 -9.66
C ARG A 83 -13.11 -4.13 -8.42
N LEU A 84 -12.44 -5.25 -8.15
CA LEU A 84 -12.71 -6.07 -6.97
C LEU A 84 -12.35 -5.33 -5.67
N LEU A 85 -11.21 -4.63 -5.63
CA LEU A 85 -10.79 -3.83 -4.48
C LEU A 85 -11.74 -2.65 -4.24
N GLN A 86 -12.20 -1.99 -5.30
CA GLN A 86 -13.23 -0.95 -5.19
C GLN A 86 -14.54 -1.52 -4.65
N THR A 87 -14.97 -2.68 -5.14
CA THR A 87 -16.19 -3.36 -4.65
C THR A 87 -16.05 -3.72 -3.17
N LEU A 88 -14.87 -4.18 -2.72
CA LEU A 88 -14.59 -4.41 -1.31
C LEU A 88 -14.74 -3.11 -0.51
N ALA A 89 -14.09 -2.03 -0.95
CA ALA A 89 -14.15 -0.72 -0.32
C ALA A 89 -15.60 -0.22 -0.14
N ASP A 90 -16.38 -0.24 -1.22
CA ASP A 90 -17.77 0.19 -1.24
C ASP A 90 -18.63 -0.66 -0.28
N SER A 91 -18.42 -1.98 -0.28
CA SER A 91 -19.21 -2.90 0.54
C SER A 91 -18.88 -2.88 2.03
N THR A 92 -17.67 -2.44 2.41
CA THR A 92 -17.24 -2.38 3.82
C THR A 92 -17.18 -0.95 4.38
N GLY A 93 -17.37 0.07 3.54
CA GLY A 93 -17.18 1.47 3.92
C GLY A 93 -15.71 1.83 4.22
N CYS A 94 -14.78 1.09 3.64
CA CYS A 94 -13.35 1.42 3.66
C CYS A 94 -13.01 2.29 2.45
N HIS A 95 -11.86 2.97 2.47
CA HIS A 95 -11.41 3.80 1.35
C HIS A 95 -10.25 3.13 0.63
N PHE A 96 -10.50 2.63 -0.57
CA PHE A 96 -9.44 2.15 -1.46
C PHE A 96 -8.87 3.34 -2.24
N LEU A 97 -7.55 3.49 -2.28
CA LEU A 97 -6.87 4.51 -3.06
C LEU A 97 -5.99 3.84 -4.12
N HIS A 98 -6.28 4.13 -5.40
CA HIS A 98 -5.47 3.70 -6.53
C HIS A 98 -5.25 4.89 -7.45
N ARG A 99 -4.12 5.58 -7.24
CA ARG A 99 -3.90 6.93 -7.78
C ARG A 99 -5.07 7.85 -7.46
N ASP A 100 -5.45 7.85 -6.19
CA ASP A 100 -6.54 8.65 -5.67
C ASP A 100 -6.19 9.24 -4.30
N SER A 101 -7.02 10.16 -3.82
CA SER A 101 -6.86 10.80 -2.53
C SER A 101 -8.17 11.07 -1.81
N ILE A 102 -8.11 11.10 -0.49
CA ILE A 102 -9.22 11.52 0.37
C ILE A 102 -8.75 12.52 1.40
N VAL A 103 -9.65 13.34 1.93
CA VAL A 103 -9.35 14.21 3.07
C VAL A 103 -10.11 13.73 4.29
N VAL A 104 -9.39 13.49 5.39
CA VAL A 104 -9.95 13.03 6.67
C VAL A 104 -9.41 13.95 7.75
N ASN A 105 -10.30 14.60 8.50
CA ASN A 105 -9.93 15.54 9.57
C ASN A 105 -8.88 16.58 9.14
N SER A 106 -9.10 17.20 7.96
CA SER A 106 -8.21 18.21 7.36
C SER A 106 -6.81 17.70 6.97
N VAL A 107 -6.60 16.38 6.94
CA VAL A 107 -5.38 15.75 6.42
C VAL A 107 -5.72 14.98 5.16
N ARG A 108 -4.97 15.22 4.09
CA ARG A 108 -5.13 14.52 2.82
C ARG A 108 -4.32 13.24 2.82
N PHE A 109 -4.93 12.14 2.42
CA PHE A 109 -4.26 10.86 2.20
C PHE A 109 -4.23 10.60 0.70
N ILE A 110 -3.04 10.37 0.15
CA ILE A 110 -2.82 10.06 -1.26
C ILE A 110 -2.33 8.61 -1.33
N GLY A 111 -2.89 7.79 -2.20
CA GLY A 111 -2.52 6.39 -2.31
C GLY A 111 -2.23 5.94 -3.73
N ALA A 112 -1.10 5.25 -3.92
CA ALA A 112 -0.76 4.52 -5.13
C ALA A 112 0.23 3.39 -4.79
N THR A 113 0.29 2.33 -5.59
CA THR A 113 1.23 1.21 -5.34
C THR A 113 2.70 1.67 -5.43
N LEU A 114 3.00 2.57 -6.37
CA LEU A 114 4.31 3.09 -6.71
C LEU A 114 5.27 1.98 -7.14
N TRP A 115 4.87 1.16 -8.13
CA TRP A 115 5.71 0.12 -8.78
C TRP A 115 7.17 0.56 -8.98
N SER A 116 8.14 -0.33 -9.13
CA SER A 116 9.56 0.11 -9.15
C SER A 116 10.11 0.40 -10.56
N ILE A 117 11.31 0.98 -10.61
CA ILE A 117 12.11 0.97 -11.85
C ILE A 117 13.02 -0.26 -11.79
N ILE A 118 12.91 -1.13 -12.78
CA ILE A 118 13.68 -2.38 -12.85
C ILE A 118 14.57 -2.38 -14.10
N ARG A 119 15.70 -3.09 -14.02
CA ARG A 119 16.63 -3.26 -15.15
C ARG A 119 16.35 -4.54 -15.95
N SER A 120 15.94 -5.58 -15.26
CA SER A 120 15.52 -6.87 -15.81
C SER A 120 14.37 -7.40 -14.96
N HIS A 121 13.49 -8.20 -15.56
CA HIS A 121 12.33 -8.80 -14.91
C HIS A 121 12.51 -10.29 -14.56
N GLU A 122 13.65 -10.91 -14.91
CA GLU A 122 13.88 -12.36 -14.77
C GLU A 122 13.76 -12.89 -13.32
N SER A 123 14.00 -12.04 -12.33
CA SER A 123 13.94 -12.41 -10.91
C SER A 123 12.79 -11.74 -10.16
N ILE A 124 11.79 -11.20 -10.86
CA ILE A 124 10.70 -10.44 -10.26
C ILE A 124 9.41 -11.24 -10.35
N ASN A 125 8.88 -11.59 -9.18
CA ASN A 125 7.69 -12.44 -9.07
C ASN A 125 6.47 -11.85 -9.77
N ASP A 126 6.35 -10.53 -9.87
CA ASP A 126 5.22 -9.87 -10.50
C ASP A 126 5.01 -10.31 -11.96
N PHE A 127 6.08 -10.76 -12.64
CA PHE A 127 6.00 -11.30 -14.00
C PHE A 127 5.59 -12.78 -14.00
N SER A 128 6.21 -13.60 -13.14
CA SER A 128 5.89 -15.03 -13.05
C SER A 128 4.51 -15.31 -12.43
N GLN A 129 3.98 -14.36 -11.66
CA GLN A 129 2.64 -14.39 -11.06
C GLN A 129 1.56 -13.80 -11.98
N GLY A 130 1.92 -13.44 -13.21
CA GLY A 130 0.98 -12.98 -14.22
C GLY A 130 0.43 -11.58 -13.97
N VAL A 131 1.16 -10.69 -13.30
CA VAL A 131 0.77 -9.29 -13.10
C VAL A 131 1.18 -8.43 -14.30
N PHE A 132 2.38 -8.66 -14.82
CA PHE A 132 2.94 -7.97 -15.97
C PHE A 132 3.48 -8.96 -16.99
N ILE A 133 3.31 -8.63 -18.27
CA ILE A 133 3.96 -9.36 -19.38
C ILE A 133 5.31 -8.69 -19.66
N GLU A 134 5.28 -7.38 -19.89
CA GLU A 134 6.42 -6.61 -20.37
C GLU A 134 7.00 -5.72 -19.29
N GLN A 135 8.34 -5.67 -19.19
CA GLN A 135 9.04 -4.76 -18.28
C GLN A 135 8.67 -3.29 -18.50
N LEU A 136 8.38 -2.91 -19.75
CA LEU A 136 7.97 -1.55 -20.08
C LEU A 136 6.69 -1.15 -19.36
N ASP A 137 5.71 -2.04 -19.29
CA ASP A 137 4.42 -1.79 -18.64
C ASP A 137 4.58 -1.60 -17.12
N TYR A 138 5.44 -2.40 -16.48
CA TYR A 138 5.82 -2.25 -15.08
C TYR A 138 6.41 -0.86 -14.78
N VAL A 139 7.35 -0.41 -15.61
CA VAL A 139 7.98 0.92 -15.46
C VAL A 139 7.01 2.06 -15.81
N GLN A 140 6.07 1.84 -16.74
CA GLN A 140 5.02 2.81 -17.05
C GLN A 140 4.06 3.00 -15.86
N GLU A 141 3.69 1.93 -15.15
CA GLU A 141 2.87 2.04 -13.94
C GLU A 141 3.60 2.82 -12.83
N PHE A 142 4.91 2.62 -12.64
CA PHE A 142 5.72 3.49 -11.78
C PHE A 142 5.62 4.96 -12.19
N GLY A 143 5.75 5.24 -13.50
CA GLY A 143 5.67 6.59 -14.04
C GLY A 143 4.33 7.25 -13.75
N ARG A 144 3.22 6.53 -13.98
CA ARG A 144 1.85 7.00 -13.70
C ARG A 144 1.65 7.29 -12.21
N ASP A 145 2.09 6.39 -11.33
CA ASP A 145 1.99 6.56 -9.89
C ASP A 145 2.82 7.77 -9.41
N SER A 146 4.05 7.91 -9.91
CA SER A 146 4.94 9.02 -9.59
C SER A 146 4.37 10.36 -10.06
N GLU A 147 3.87 10.44 -11.30
CA GLU A 147 3.29 11.65 -11.85
C GLU A 147 2.05 12.08 -11.07
N PHE A 148 1.16 11.14 -10.74
CA PHE A 148 -0.01 11.40 -9.92
C PHE A 148 0.37 11.97 -8.54
N ILE A 149 1.30 11.31 -7.83
CA ILE A 149 1.75 11.77 -6.52
C ILE A 149 2.36 13.18 -6.62
N GLN A 150 3.25 13.40 -7.59
CA GLN A 150 3.87 14.71 -7.81
C GLN A 150 2.82 15.79 -8.12
N HIS A 151 1.82 15.48 -8.94
CA HIS A 151 0.74 16.40 -9.26
C HIS A 151 -0.06 16.78 -8.00
N CYS A 152 -0.46 15.81 -7.18
CA CYS A 152 -1.19 16.09 -5.95
C CYS A 152 -0.37 16.90 -4.94
N LEU A 153 0.96 16.75 -4.92
CA LEU A 153 1.86 17.47 -4.02
C LEU A 153 2.18 18.90 -4.47
N LYS A 154 1.84 19.30 -5.70
CA LYS A 154 1.98 20.69 -6.14
C LYS A 154 0.95 21.57 -5.43
N ASP A 155 1.40 22.74 -4.98
CA ASP A 155 0.58 23.87 -4.55
C ASP A 155 -0.51 23.53 -3.52
N THR A 156 -0.12 22.97 -2.37
CA THR A 156 -1.06 22.61 -1.31
C THR A 156 -0.54 22.94 0.09
N ASP A 157 -1.36 23.66 0.86
CA ASP A 157 -1.12 23.95 2.28
C ASP A 157 -1.75 22.91 3.21
N ILE A 158 -2.38 21.87 2.64
CA ILE A 158 -3.07 20.84 3.41
C ILE A 158 -2.05 19.80 3.88
N PRO A 159 -1.96 19.50 5.19
CA PRO A 159 -1.17 18.39 5.69
C PRO A 159 -1.49 17.11 4.92
N THR A 160 -0.46 16.48 4.34
CA THR A 160 -0.65 15.39 3.40
C THR A 160 0.14 14.16 3.86
N VAL A 161 -0.48 12.99 3.74
CA VAL A 161 0.09 11.67 3.98
C VAL A 161 0.13 10.94 2.65
N VAL A 162 1.33 10.53 2.23
CA VAL A 162 1.51 9.72 1.02
C VAL A 162 1.67 8.26 1.43
N ILE A 163 0.83 7.39 0.85
CA ILE A 163 0.79 5.96 1.09
C ILE A 163 1.26 5.27 -0.20
N THR A 164 2.38 4.57 -0.10
CA THR A 164 2.91 3.72 -1.18
C THR A 164 3.30 2.37 -0.65
N HIS A 165 3.16 1.34 -1.47
CA HIS A 165 3.56 -0.01 -1.08
C HIS A 165 5.06 -0.20 -1.31
N HIS A 166 5.53 0.05 -2.53
CA HIS A 166 6.95 0.02 -2.80
C HIS A 166 7.65 1.31 -2.36
N LEU A 167 8.93 1.17 -2.02
CA LEU A 167 9.70 2.26 -1.48
C LEU A 167 9.95 3.34 -2.55
N PRO A 168 9.82 4.62 -2.18
CA PRO A 168 10.05 5.75 -3.05
C PRO A 168 11.52 6.19 -3.01
N SER A 169 12.30 5.84 -1.97
CA SER A 169 13.75 6.05 -1.92
C SER A 169 14.54 5.08 -1.03
N ARG A 170 15.78 4.73 -1.42
CA ARG A 170 16.70 3.88 -0.63
C ARG A 170 17.04 4.49 0.73
N ARG A 171 16.99 5.82 0.84
CA ARG A 171 17.24 6.55 2.11
C ARG A 171 16.25 6.16 3.20
N LEU A 172 15.08 5.65 2.81
CA LEU A 172 13.99 5.24 3.70
C LEU A 172 14.08 3.76 4.10
N ILE A 173 15.05 3.01 3.56
CA ILE A 173 15.31 1.66 4.03
C ILE A 173 15.82 1.77 5.48
N HIS A 174 15.04 1.19 6.39
CA HIS A 174 15.38 1.13 7.80
C HIS A 174 16.77 0.50 8.00
N ASP A 175 17.58 1.01 8.93
CA ASP A 175 18.98 0.61 9.15
C ASP A 175 19.18 -0.92 9.18
N ARG A 176 18.28 -1.66 9.85
CA ARG A 176 18.25 -3.13 9.91
C ARG A 176 18.29 -3.82 8.53
N PHE A 177 17.70 -3.21 7.50
CA PHE A 177 17.55 -3.78 6.17
C PHE A 177 18.46 -3.12 5.13
N ARG A 178 19.32 -2.16 5.52
CA ARG A 178 20.24 -1.48 4.58
C ARG A 178 21.21 -2.42 3.87
N HIS A 179 21.47 -3.60 4.45
CA HIS A 179 22.38 -4.61 3.89
C HIS A 179 21.71 -5.56 2.89
N PHE A 180 20.37 -5.58 2.83
CA PHE A 180 19.64 -6.34 1.82
C PHE A 180 19.54 -5.49 0.56
N ASP A 181 20.62 -5.48 -0.23
CA ASP A 181 20.62 -4.89 -1.56
C ASP A 181 20.02 -5.89 -2.56
N ASN A 182 18.70 -5.90 -2.70
CA ASN A 182 18.09 -6.47 -3.89
C ASN A 182 18.35 -5.51 -5.06
N SER A 183 19.48 -5.72 -5.73
CA SER A 183 20.02 -4.91 -6.83
C SER A 183 19.11 -4.80 -8.07
N SER A 184 17.97 -5.51 -8.09
CA SER A 184 17.00 -5.54 -9.19
C SER A 184 16.07 -4.32 -9.24
N CYS A 185 15.76 -3.68 -8.10
CA CYS A 185 14.81 -2.56 -8.02
C CYS A 185 15.55 -1.24 -7.70
N ARG A 186 15.46 -0.27 -8.60
CA ARG A 186 15.97 1.09 -8.37
C ARG A 186 14.91 1.91 -7.67
N VAL A 187 15.25 2.39 -6.49
CA VAL A 187 14.39 3.27 -5.72
C VAL A 187 14.56 4.71 -6.22
N ALA A 188 13.46 5.43 -6.40
CA ALA A 188 13.49 6.81 -6.85
C ALA A 188 14.17 7.75 -5.82
N LYS A 189 14.55 8.95 -6.25
CA LYS A 189 15.09 9.98 -5.34
C LYS A 189 14.00 11.02 -5.14
N TYR A 190 13.38 11.05 -3.97
CA TYR A 190 12.57 12.18 -3.53
C TYR A 190 13.27 12.84 -2.35
N GLU A 191 13.54 14.15 -2.46
CA GLU A 191 14.02 14.98 -1.36
C GLU A 191 12.87 15.89 -0.90
N ALA A 192 12.71 15.97 0.42
CA ALA A 192 11.71 16.73 1.18
C ALA A 192 10.25 16.28 0.99
N LEU A 193 9.61 15.83 2.09
CA LEU A 193 8.23 16.15 2.49
C LEU A 193 7.82 15.25 3.66
N ASP A 194 7.19 15.89 4.65
CA ASP A 194 6.76 15.30 5.91
C ASP A 194 5.65 14.25 5.73
N ILE A 195 5.88 13.09 6.35
CA ILE A 195 4.97 11.94 6.59
C ILE A 195 4.76 10.98 5.41
N TRP A 196 5.58 9.92 5.43
CA TRP A 196 5.47 8.69 4.64
C TRP A 196 5.11 7.55 5.60
N VAL A 197 4.14 6.70 5.25
CA VAL A 197 3.65 5.64 6.15
C VAL A 197 4.68 4.50 6.28
N TYR A 198 5.64 4.68 7.19
CA TYR A 198 6.35 3.60 7.85
C TYR A 198 5.84 3.51 9.30
N THR A 199 5.31 2.36 9.71
CA THR A 199 5.17 2.08 11.14
C THR A 199 6.53 1.76 11.75
N ARG A 200 7.18 2.81 12.25
CA ARG A 200 8.05 2.71 13.43
C ARG A 200 8.08 4.02 14.18
N ILE A 201 7.34 4.04 15.29
CA ILE A 201 7.52 5.00 16.38
C ILE A 201 8.98 4.92 16.87
N ARG A 202 9.55 6.11 17.14
CA ARG A 202 10.82 6.46 17.82
C ARG A 202 12.05 6.71 16.94
N ARG A 203 12.29 7.99 16.65
CA ARG A 203 13.45 8.69 17.25
C ARG A 203 12.92 9.88 18.05
N HIS A 204 13.01 9.79 19.38
CA HIS A 204 12.89 10.96 20.25
C HIS A 204 14.08 11.88 20.03
N TYR A 205 13.80 13.16 19.80
CA TYR A 205 14.42 14.39 20.37
C TYR A 205 13.48 15.49 19.83
N LEU A 206 12.74 16.28 20.62
CA LEU A 206 13.05 17.02 21.84
C LEU A 206 11.78 17.21 22.70
N ARG A 207 12.03 17.69 23.93
CA ARG A 207 11.13 18.01 25.06
C ARG A 207 9.68 18.37 24.73
#